data_AF-A0A965YAV0-F1
#
_entry.id   AF-A0A965YAV0-F1
#
_cell.length_a   1.000
_cell.length_b   1.000
_cell.length_c   1.000
_cell.angle_alpha   90.00
_cell.angle_beta   90.00
_cell.angle_gamma   90.00
#
_symmetry.space_group_name_H-M   'P 1'
#
loop_
_entity.id
_entity.type
_entity.pdbx_description
1 polymer ?
#
loop_
_entity_poly.entity_id
_entity_poly.type
_entity_poly.pdbx_seq_one_letter_code
_entity_poly.pdbx_strand_id
1 'polypeptide(L)' 'MASNKNATIRYRVLDRCLSNHGRYYTIDDLIEECNIALQEDNPDTTGISRRTIFNDIKYM' A
#
# COMPACT_ATOMS: atom_id res chain seq x y z
N MET A 1 2.22 -4.13 -19.68
CA MET A 1 1.13 -3.87 -18.71
C MET A 1 1.30 -2.45 -18.22
N ALA A 2 0.31 -1.58 -18.38
CA ALA A 2 0.34 -0.26 -17.76
C ALA A 2 0.25 -0.46 -16.25
N SER A 3 1.40 -0.57 -15.57
CA SER A 3 1.44 -0.68 -14.12
C SER A 3 0.94 0.66 -13.60
N ASN A 4 -0.29 0.68 -13.09
CA ASN A 4 -0.87 1.86 -12.49
C ASN A 4 0.12 2.42 -11.47
N LYS A 5 0.51 3.69 -11.59
CA LYS A 5 1.49 4.36 -10.70
C LYS A 5 1.15 4.10 -9.23
N ASN A 6 -0.14 4.12 -8.91
CA ASN A 6 -0.66 3.86 -7.57
C ASN A 6 -0.38 2.42 -7.12
N ALA A 7 -0.47 1.42 -8.00
CA ALA A 7 -0.13 0.04 -7.66
C ALA A 7 1.37 -0.12 -7.38
N THR A 8 2.22 0.57 -8.15
CA THR A 8 3.68 0.56 -7.92
C THR A 8 4.04 1.18 -6.56
N ILE A 9 3.39 2.28 -6.17
CA ILE A 9 3.58 2.90 -4.86
C ILE A 9 3.18 1.94 -3.74
N ARG A 10 1.98 1.33 -3.83
CA ARG A 10 1.51 0.38 -2.82
C ARG A 10 2.43 -0.83 -2.67
N TYR A 11 2.90 -1.42 -3.77
CA TYR A 11 3.83 -2.56 -3.68
C TYR A 11 5.14 -2.20 -2.99
N ARG A 12 5.68 -1.00 -3.24
CA ARG A 12 6.89 -0.52 -2.52
C ARG A 12 6.64 -0.31 -1.04
N VAL A 13 5.49 0.24 -0.66
CA VAL A 13 5.12 0.43 0.75
C VAL A 13 4.92 -0.92 1.44
N LEU A 14 4.18 -1.84 0.81
CA LEU A 14 3.94 -3.17 1.34
C LEU A 14 5.24 -3.96 1.51
N ASP A 15 6.15 -3.92 0.54
CA ASP A 15 7.46 -4.54 0.64
C ASP A 15 8.26 -4.02 1.85
N ARG A 16 8.28 -2.70 2.04
CA ARG A 16 8.90 -2.07 3.22
C ARG A 16 8.27 -2.50 4.53
N CYS A 17 6.94 -2.49 4.61
CA CYS A 17 6.21 -2.81 5.84
C CYS A 17 6.34 -4.30 6.21
N LEU A 18 6.22 -5.20 5.23
CA LEU A 18 6.26 -6.65 5.45
C LEU A 18 7.68 -7.19 5.64
N SER A 19 8.71 -6.50 5.14
CA SER A 19 10.11 -6.85 5.38
C SER A 19 10.62 -6.43 6.78
N ASN A 20 9.82 -5.69 7.56
CA ASN A 20 10.21 -5.24 8.88
C ASN A 20 9.93 -6.29 9.96
N HIS A 21 10.95 -7.07 10.34
CA HIS A 21 10.84 -8.07 11.41
C HIS A 21 10.68 -7.47 12.82
N GLY A 22 10.91 -6.17 13.00
CA GLY A 22 10.82 -5.48 14.29
C GLY A 22 9.44 -4.90 14.63
N ARG A 23 8.52 -4.86 13.66
CA ARG A 23 7.15 -4.34 13.85
C ARG A 23 6.15 -5.19 13.09
N TYR A 24 5.13 -5.65 13.80
CA TYR A 24 3.96 -6.26 13.16
C TYR A 24 3.02 -5.16 12.67
N TYR A 25 2.66 -5.23 11.39
CA TYR A 25 1.67 -4.34 10.78
C TYR A 25 0.33 -5.08 10.67
N THR A 26 -0.73 -4.48 11.18
CA THR A 26 -2.10 -4.94 10.90
C THR A 26 -2.52 -4.52 9.50
N ILE A 27 -3.59 -5.12 8.96
CA ILE A 27 -4.15 -4.71 7.66
C ILE A 27 -4.51 -3.21 7.65
N ASP A 28 -5.04 -2.69 8.76
CA ASP A 28 -5.38 -1.27 8.86
C ASP A 28 -4.14 -0.38 8.87
N ASP A 29 -3.04 -0.81 9.51
CA ASP A 29 -1.75 -0.10 9.42
C ASP A 29 -1.24 -0.08 7.97
N LEU A 30 -1.33 -1.20 7.25
CA LEU A 30 -0.90 -1.26 5.85
C LEU A 30 -1.72 -0.35 4.94
N ILE A 31 -3.02 -0.20 5.21
CA ILE A 31 -3.90 0.73 4.49
C ILE A 31 -3.46 2.16 4.74
N GLU A 32 -3.25 2.52 6.00
CA GLU A 32 -2.84 3.87 6.40
C GLU A 32 -1.49 4.24 5.76
N GLU A 33 -0.48 3.38 5.88
CA GLU A 33 0.84 3.60 5.28
C GLU A 33 0.78 3.76 3.76
N CYS A 34 -0.07 2.97 3.09
CA CYS A 34 -0.29 3.11 1.65
C CYS A 34 -1.04 4.39 1.31
N ASN A 35 -2.05 4.79 2.09
CA ASN A 35 -2.80 6.02 1.87
C ASN A 35 -1.90 7.25 2.02
N ILE A 36 -1.06 7.28 3.06
CA ILE A 36 -0.06 8.34 3.25
C ILE A 36 0.82 8.46 2.00
N ALA A 37 1.44 7.36 1.55
CA ALA A 37 2.32 7.40 0.39
C ALA A 37 1.59 7.79 -0.91
N LEU A 38 0.33 7.38 -1.06
CA LEU A 38 -0.49 7.79 -2.21
C LEU A 38 -0.86 9.28 -2.14
N GLN A 39 -1.14 9.81 -0.95
CA GLN A 39 -1.47 11.23 -0.75
C GLN A 39 -0.23 12.12 -0.97
N GLU A 40 0.96 11.66 -0.59
CA GLU A 40 2.23 12.34 -0.89
C GLU A 40 2.47 12.45 -2.41
N ASP A 41 2.12 11.42 -3.17
CA ASP A 41 2.26 11.42 -4.64
C ASP A 41 1.13 12.19 -5.34
N ASN A 42 -0.10 12.09 -4.83
CA ASN A 42 -1.27 12.79 -5.34
C ASN A 42 -2.23 13.16 -4.19
N PRO A 43 -2.26 14.44 -3.76
CA PRO A 43 -3.11 14.91 -2.66
C PRO A 43 -4.60 14.67 -2.88
N ASP A 44 -5.05 14.59 -4.13
CA ASP A 44 -6.47 14.38 -4.49
C ASP A 44 -6.86 12.89 -4.51
N THR A 45 -5.98 11.99 -4.06
CA THR A 45 -6.27 10.56 -4.00
C THR A 45 -7.36 10.24 -2.96
N THR A 46 -8.29 9.36 -3.32
CA THR A 46 -9.38 8.92 -2.43
C THR A 46 -8.97 7.79 -1.48
N GLY A 47 -7.68 7.44 -1.46
CA GLY A 47 -7.14 6.35 -0.69
C GLY A 47 -7.55 4.97 -1.21
N ILE A 48 -7.31 3.93 -0.41
CA ILE A 48 -7.58 2.54 -0.75
C ILE A 48 -8.34 1.81 0.34
N SER A 49 -9.02 0.75 -0.08
CA SER A 49 -9.81 -0.12 0.79
C SER A 49 -9.04 -1.37 1.22
N ARG A 50 -9.51 -2.03 2.29
CA ARG A 50 -9.06 -3.37 2.71
C ARG A 50 -9.01 -4.36 1.54
N ARG A 51 -10.04 -4.36 0.68
CA ARG A 51 -10.10 -5.24 -0.50
C ARG A 51 -8.90 -5.04 -1.43
N THR A 52 -8.47 -3.79 -1.61
CA THR A 52 -7.30 -3.47 -2.45
C THR A 52 -6.04 -4.05 -1.84
N ILE A 53 -5.79 -3.83 -0.56
CA ILE A 53 -4.62 -4.39 0.15
C ILE A 53 -4.59 -5.91 0.09
N PHE A 54 -5.72 -6.59 0.35
CA PHE A 54 -5.77 -8.05 0.26
C PHE A 54 -5.45 -8.56 -1.15
N ASN A 55 -5.95 -7.88 -2.19
CA ASN A 55 -5.62 -8.24 -3.56
C ASN A 55 -4.15 -7.97 -3.86
N ASP A 56 -3.60 -6.82 -3.45
CA ASP A 56 -2.19 -6.50 -3.67
C ASP A 56 -1.31 -7.59 -3.05
N ILE A 57 -1.51 -7.92 -1.77
CA ILE A 57 -0.76 -8.98 -1.07
C ILE A 57 -0.89 -10.34 -1.78
N LYS A 58 -2.07 -10.67 -2.29
CA LYS A 58 -2.30 -11.93 -3.02
C LYS A 58 -1.49 -12.04 -4.31
N TYR A 59 -1.18 -10.92 -4.96
CA TYR A 59 -0.49 -10.85 -6.25
C TYR A 59 0.90 -10.19 -6.17
N MET A 60 1.44 -10.02 -4.97
CA MET A 60 2.81 -9.54 -4.73
C MET A 60 3.85 -10.57 -5.19
#